data_AF-A0A5Y4CY96-F1
#
_entry.id   AF-A0A5Y4CY96-F1
#
_cell.length_a   1.000
_cell.length_b   1.000
_cell.length_c   1.000
_cell.angle_alpha   90.00
_cell.angle_beta   90.00
_cell.angle_gamma   90.00
#
_symmetry.space_group_name_H-M   'P 1'
#
loop_
_entity.id
_entity.type
_entity.pdbx_description
1 polymer ?
#
loop_
_entity_poly.entity_id
_entity_poly.type
_entity_poly.pdbx_seq_one_letter_code
_entity_poly.pdbx_strand_id
1 'polypeptide(L)' 'MDKLKELLTEVFGVPENNIQDNKSLELIGLDSISIVEFQIEIERAFKIDEGKLALVNQDTLNTIKERVKVLQNV' A
#
# COMPACT_ATOMS: atom_id res chain seq x y z
N MET A 1 -11.21 -6.18 8.42
CA MET A 1 -10.68 -4.90 7.90
C MET A 1 -9.65 -5.22 6.82
N ASP A 2 -9.50 -4.33 5.85
CA ASP A 2 -8.53 -4.46 4.77
C ASP A 2 -7.13 -4.10 5.29
N LYS A 3 -6.19 -5.05 5.26
CA LYS A 3 -4.86 -4.87 5.89
C LYS A 3 -4.10 -3.67 5.32
N LEU A 4 -4.29 -3.34 4.04
CA LEU A 4 -3.67 -2.16 3.44
C LEU A 4 -4.23 -0.86 4.05
N LYS A 5 -5.52 -0.82 4.33
CA LYS A 5 -6.15 0.34 4.97
C LYS A 5 -5.69 0.49 6.42
N GLU A 6 -5.60 -0.64 7.13
CA GLU A 6 -5.08 -0.68 8.50
C GLU A 6 -3.65 -0.14 8.58
N LEU A 7 -2.76 -0.55 7.66
CA LEU A 7 -1.41 0.01 7.58
C LEU A 7 -1.45 1.52 7.34
N LEU A 8 -2.25 2.00 6.40
CA LEU A 8 -2.39 3.44 6.12
C LEU A 8 -2.90 4.22 7.33
N THR A 9 -3.85 3.70 8.09
CA THR A 9 -4.40 4.37 9.26
C THR A 9 -3.46 4.33 10.46
N GLU A 10 -2.90 3.15 10.77
CA GLU A 10 -2.19 2.90 12.03
C GLU A 10 -0.70 3.25 11.94
N VAL A 11 -0.08 3.06 10.77
CA VAL A 11 1.36 3.31 10.57
C VAL A 11 1.58 4.70 9.98
N PHE A 12 0.79 5.08 8.97
CA PHE A 12 0.98 6.34 8.24
C PHE A 12 0.05 7.46 8.70
N GLY A 13 -0.86 7.20 9.65
CA GLY A 13 -1.75 8.21 10.22
C GLY A 13 -2.74 8.80 9.21
N VAL A 14 -3.01 8.10 8.11
CA VAL A 14 -3.95 8.56 7.09
C VAL A 14 -5.38 8.43 7.64
N PRO A 15 -6.17 9.52 7.65
CA PRO A 15 -7.56 9.47 8.08
C PRO A 15 -8.39 8.49 7.23
N GLU A 16 -9.20 7.63 7.86
CA GLU A 16 -10.05 6.66 7.15
C GLU A 16 -10.94 7.30 6.08
N ASN A 17 -11.44 8.51 6.33
CA ASN A 17 -12.28 9.25 5.37
C ASN A 17 -11.52 9.66 4.09
N ASN A 18 -10.19 9.66 4.11
CA ASN A 18 -9.34 10.03 3.00
C ASN A 18 -8.87 8.82 2.18
N ILE A 19 -9.08 7.61 2.69
CA ILE A 19 -8.69 6.33 2.07
C ILE A 19 -9.81 5.86 1.13
N GLN A 20 -9.53 5.83 -0.17
CA GLN A 20 -10.42 5.29 -1.19
C GLN A 20 -9.64 4.37 -2.12
N ASP A 21 -10.23 3.24 -2.50
CA ASP A 21 -9.50 2.15 -3.15
C ASP A 21 -8.98 2.51 -4.56
N ASN A 22 -9.64 3.47 -5.21
CA ASN A 22 -9.33 3.99 -6.55
C ASN A 22 -8.58 5.32 -6.52
N LYS A 23 -8.26 5.85 -5.34
CA LYS A 23 -7.52 7.11 -5.18
C LYS A 23 -6.02 6.79 -5.15
N SER A 24 -5.22 7.63 -5.81
CA SER A 24 -3.77 7.42 -5.86
C SER A 24 -3.12 7.67 -4.50
N LEU A 25 -1.98 7.02 -4.23
CA LEU A 25 -1.22 7.20 -2.99
C LEU A 25 -0.86 8.66 -2.74
N GLU A 26 -0.47 9.39 -3.79
CA GLU A 26 -0.20 10.83 -3.71
C GLU A 26 -1.43 11.63 -3.24
N LEU A 27 -2.62 11.33 -3.78
CA LEU A 27 -3.84 12.03 -3.40
C LEU A 27 -4.34 11.62 -2.00
N ILE A 28 -3.96 10.43 -1.52
CA ILE A 28 -4.20 9.99 -0.14
C ILE A 28 -3.30 10.75 0.85
N GLY A 29 -2.19 11.33 0.37
CA GLY A 29 -1.27 12.16 1.15
C GLY A 29 0.08 11.49 1.43
N LEU A 30 0.41 10.39 0.74
CA LEU A 30 1.72 9.77 0.86
C LEU A 30 2.71 10.51 -0.05
N ASP A 31 3.86 10.86 0.52
CA ASP A 31 5.01 11.33 -0.23
C ASP A 31 5.87 10.15 -0.74
N SER A 32 6.94 10.46 -1.49
CA SER A 32 7.81 9.44 -2.07
C SER A 32 8.51 8.57 -1.02
N ILE A 33 8.81 9.11 0.17
CA ILE A 33 9.46 8.36 1.26
C ILE A 33 8.44 7.41 1.89
N SER A 34 7.26 7.93 2.21
CA SER A 34 6.15 7.17 2.79
C SER A 34 5.67 6.04 1.87
N ILE A 35 5.74 6.23 0.54
CA ILE A 35 5.43 5.16 -0.43
C ILE A 35 6.44 4.01 -0.33
N VAL A 36 7.73 4.30 -0.18
CA VAL A 36 8.77 3.27 -0.01
C VAL A 36 8.59 2.54 1.32
N GLU A 37 8.32 3.27 2.40
CA GLU A 37 8.01 2.67 3.70
C GLU A 37 6.75 1.80 3.63
N PHE A 38 5.70 2.28 2.96
CA PHE A 38 4.46 1.53 2.78
C PHE A 38 4.68 0.26 1.98
N GLN A 39 5.50 0.31 0.93
CA GLN A 39 5.92 -0.88 0.18
C GLN A 39 6.57 -1.92 1.09
N ILE A 40 7.54 -1.52 1.92
CA ILE A 40 8.25 -2.41 2.84
C ILE A 40 7.28 -3.04 3.85
N GLU A 41 6.35 -2.24 4.40
CA GLU A 41 5.36 -2.73 5.36
C GLU A 41 4.35 -3.70 4.72
N ILE A 42 3.97 -3.49 3.46
CA ILE A 42 3.16 -4.46 2.71
C ILE A 42 3.95 -5.75 2.51
N GLU A 43 5.20 -5.68 2.06
CA GLU A 43 6.02 -6.87 1.84
C GLU A 43 6.14 -7.70 3.12
N ARG A 44 6.39 -7.05 4.26
CA ARG A 44 6.42 -7.68 5.59
C ARG A 44 5.07 -8.27 5.98
N ALA A 45 3.98 -7.50 5.87
CA ALA A 45 2.65 -7.93 6.31
C ALA A 45 2.11 -9.12 5.50
N PHE A 46 2.43 -9.18 4.20
CA PHE A 46 1.96 -10.22 3.29
C PHE A 46 2.98 -11.34 3.03
N LYS A 47 4.14 -11.31 3.70
CA LYS A 47 5.26 -12.28 3.56
C LYS A 47 5.75 -12.40 2.11
N ILE A 48 5.87 -11.26 1.43
CA ILE A 48 6.44 -11.14 0.10
C ILE A 48 7.95 -10.89 0.26
N ASP A 49 8.77 -11.49 -0.60
CA ASP A 49 10.21 -11.23 -0.60
C ASP A 49 10.50 -9.74 -0.84
N GLU A 50 11.50 -9.21 -0.14
CA GLU A 50 11.88 -7.79 -0.22
C GLU A 50 12.21 -7.37 -1.66
N GLY A 51 11.64 -6.25 -2.08
CA GLY A 51 11.85 -5.67 -3.42
C GLY A 51 11.07 -6.33 -4.55
N LYS A 52 10.13 -7.25 -4.25
CA LYS A 52 9.21 -7.82 -5.26
C LYS A 52 8.03 -6.92 -5.55
N LEU A 53 7.64 -6.08 -4.60
CA LEU A 53 6.65 -5.04 -4.82
C LEU A 53 7.37 -3.77 -5.26
N ALA A 54 6.82 -3.10 -6.26
CA ALA A 54 7.25 -1.78 -6.68
C ALA A 54 6.03 -0.87 -6.67
N LEU A 55 6.06 0.17 -5.84
CA LEU A 55 5.00 1.18 -5.77
C LEU A 55 5.45 2.49 -6.42
N VAL A 56 4.50 3.14 -7.08
CA VAL A 56 4.63 4.51 -7.56
C VAL A 56 3.47 5.35 -7.03
N ASN A 57 3.65 6.66 -7.03
CA ASN A 57 2.69 7.66 -6.53
C ASN A 57 1.30 7.58 -7.18
N GLN A 58 1.22 7.09 -8.42
CA GLN A 58 -0.04 6.88 -9.15
C GLN A 58 -0.73 5.55 -8.84
N ASP A 59 -0.10 4.66 -8.07
CA ASP A 59 -0.75 3.43 -7.63
C ASP A 59 -1.94 3.73 -6.70
N THR A 60 -2.90 2.82 -6.70
CA THR A 60 -4.12 2.87 -5.89
C THR A 60 -4.18 1.60 -5.05
N LEU A 61 -4.99 1.56 -3.99
CA LEU A 61 -5.13 0.31 -3.22
C LEU A 61 -5.63 -0.85 -4.07
N ASN A 62 -6.48 -0.60 -5.08
CA ASN A 62 -6.89 -1.64 -6.01
C ASN A 62 -5.72 -2.22 -6.81
N THR A 63 -4.86 -1.38 -7.39
CA THR A 63 -3.70 -1.88 -8.15
C THR A 63 -2.72 -2.62 -7.25
N ILE A 64 -2.54 -2.15 -6.02
CA ILE A 64 -1.68 -2.80 -5.01
C ILE A 64 -2.25 -4.16 -4.60
N LYS A 65 -3.56 -4.26 -4.33
CA LYS A 65 -4.23 -5.53 -3.99
C LYS A 65 -4.02 -6.58 -5.07
N GLU A 66 -4.18 -6.21 -6.33
CA GLU A 66 -3.98 -7.14 -7.44
C GLU A 66 -2.52 -7.59 -7.55
N ARG A 67 -1.54 -6.69 -7.38
CA ARG A 67 -0.12 -7.07 -7.35
C ARG A 67 0.20 -8.00 -6.17
N VAL A 68 -0.29 -7.70 -4.98
CA VAL A 68 -0.11 -8.55 -3.78
C VAL A 68 -0.70 -9.94 -4.00
N LYS A 69 -1.92 -10.05 -4.54
CA LYS A 69 -2.52 -11.35 -4.88
C LYS A 69 -1.67 -12.15 -5.85
N VAL A 70 -1.13 -11.50 -6.89
CA VAL A 70 -0.25 -12.19 -7.85
C VAL A 70 0.99 -12.71 -7.14
N LEU A 71 1.64 -11.91 -6.30
CA LEU A 71 2.88 -12.28 -5.60
C LEU A 71 2.67 -13.34 -4.51
N GLN A 72 1.49 -13.43 -3.90
CA GLN A 72 1.17 -14.45 -2.89
C GLN A 72 0.77 -15.82 -3.47
N ASN A 73 0.43 -15.89 -4.76
CA ASN A 73 0.05 -17.14 -5.43
C ASN A 73 1.22 -17.77 -6.22
N VAL A 74 2.45 -17.35 -5.93
CA VAL A 74 3.70 -17.89 -6.52
C VAL A 74 4.38 -18.85 -5.55
#